data_AF-A0A1I2KSC1-F1
#
_entry.id   AF-A0A1I2KSC1-F1
#
_cell.length_a   1.000
_cell.length_b   1.000
_cell.length_c   1.000
_cell.angle_alpha   90.00
_cell.angle_beta   90.00
_cell.angle_gamma   90.00
#
_symmetry.space_group_name_H-M   'P 1'
#
loop_
_entity.id
_entity.type
_entity.pdbx_description
1 polymer ?
#
loop_
_entity_poly.entity_id
_entity_poly.type
_entity_poly.pdbx_seq_one_letter_code
_entity_poly.pdbx_strand_id
1 'polypeptide(L)'
;MAKVVDAARVTTPSNTVWRTCIGCSQTKPLTADIDRCDDCEDAADEEALREHALSGWEHVSRYAGAIGRIEAWALLIPNVTDAERIASIREVLATLNAGDDKAVS
;
A
#
# COMPACT_ATOMS: atom_id res chain seq x y z
N MET A 1 -36.72 -17.39 19.76
CA MET A 1 -35.44 -18.01 19.34
C MET A 1 -34.33 -17.06 19.77
N ALA A 2 -33.62 -17.36 20.85
CA ALA A 2 -32.51 -16.52 21.30
C ALA A 2 -31.43 -16.54 20.21
N LYS A 3 -31.13 -15.38 19.63
CA LYS A 3 -30.05 -15.30 18.63
C LYS A 3 -28.73 -15.43 19.37
N VAL A 4 -27.67 -15.90 18.72
CA VAL A 4 -26.31 -16.02 19.29
C VAL A 4 -25.84 -14.70 19.95
N VAL A 5 -26.37 -13.56 19.47
CA VAL A 5 -26.22 -12.21 20.05
C VAL A 5 -26.72 -12.10 21.50
N ASP A 6 -27.82 -12.78 21.85
CA ASP A 6 -28.35 -12.79 23.23
C ASP A 6 -27.42 -13.58 24.17
N ALA A 7 -26.78 -14.65 23.68
CA ALA A 7 -25.86 -15.45 24.48
C ALA A 7 -24.52 -14.72 24.75
N ALA A 8 -24.03 -13.96 23.77
CA ALA A 8 -22.82 -13.15 23.94
C ALA A 8 -23.03 -12.02 24.96
N ARG A 9 -24.22 -11.39 24.96
CA ARG A 9 -24.59 -10.37 25.96
C ARG A 9 -24.61 -10.89 27.40
N VAL A 10 -25.00 -12.16 27.60
CA VAL A 10 -25.12 -12.78 28.93
C VAL A 10 -23.76 -13.10 29.56
N THR A 11 -22.71 -13.27 28.75
CA THR A 11 -21.37 -13.66 29.22
C THR A 11 -20.38 -12.51 29.30
N THR A 12 -20.69 -11.36 28.71
CA THR A 12 -19.88 -10.14 28.84
C THR A 12 -20.02 -9.46 30.21
N PRO A 13 -18.93 -8.88 30.76
CA PRO A 13 -18.98 -8.04 31.95
C PRO A 13 -20.05 -6.95 31.86
N SER A 14 -20.69 -6.63 32.99
CA SER A 14 -21.83 -5.71 33.06
C SER A 14 -21.53 -4.26 32.62
N ASN A 15 -20.26 -3.91 32.42
CA ASN A 15 -19.81 -2.60 31.93
C ASN A 15 -19.53 -2.56 30.42
N THR A 16 -19.76 -3.64 29.69
CA THR A 16 -19.54 -3.69 28.23
C THR A 16 -20.66 -2.97 27.49
N VAL A 17 -20.32 -1.86 26.82
CA VAL A 17 -21.25 -1.12 25.95
C VAL A 17 -21.28 -1.79 24.58
N TRP A 18 -22.46 -2.24 24.16
CA TRP A 18 -22.68 -2.82 22.84
C TRP A 18 -23.06 -1.72 21.86
N ARG A 19 -22.26 -1.53 20.81
CA ARG A 19 -22.47 -0.50 19.77
C ARG A 19 -22.39 -1.13 18.38
N THR A 20 -22.94 -0.45 17.39
CA THR A 20 -22.88 -0.89 16.00
C THR A 20 -21.60 -0.38 15.37
N CYS A 21 -20.75 -1.28 14.89
CA CYS A 21 -19.55 -0.93 14.14
C CYS A 21 -19.94 -0.25 12.81
N ILE A 22 -19.34 0.89 12.48
CA ILE A 22 -19.62 1.62 11.23
C ILE A 22 -19.09 0.84 10.00
N GLY A 23 -18.03 0.05 10.16
CA GLY A 23 -17.41 -0.71 9.07
C GLY A 23 -18.26 -1.91 8.62
N CYS A 24 -18.68 -2.78 9.55
CA CYS A 24 -19.39 -4.02 9.22
C CYS A 24 -20.88 -4.01 9.60
N SER A 25 -21.39 -2.93 10.20
CA SER A 25 -22.78 -2.80 10.69
C SER A 25 -23.20 -3.85 11.73
N GLN A 26 -22.25 -4.61 12.30
CA GLN A 26 -22.55 -5.59 13.34
C GLN A 26 -22.52 -4.94 14.74
N THR A 27 -23.38 -5.43 15.64
CA THR A 27 -23.35 -5.01 17.05
C THR A 27 -22.24 -5.77 17.77
N LYS A 28 -21.25 -5.03 18.26
CA LYS A 28 -20.06 -5.55 18.94
C LYS A 28 -19.78 -4.76 20.23
N PRO A 29 -19.02 -5.33 21.17
CA PRO A 29 -18.56 -4.59 22.34
C PRO A 29 -17.53 -3.54 21.90
N LEU A 30 -17.90 -2.26 21.91
CA LEU A 30 -17.01 -1.14 21.54
C LEU A 30 -16.96 -0.13 22.69
N THR A 31 -15.79 0.49 22.89
CA THR A 31 -15.63 1.55 23.88
C THR A 31 -16.28 2.85 23.40
N ALA A 32 -16.33 3.87 24.27
CA ALA A 32 -17.01 5.13 23.98
C ALA A 32 -16.40 5.90 22.80
N ASP A 33 -15.11 5.68 22.53
CA ASP A 33 -14.31 6.45 21.58
C ASP A 33 -13.97 5.66 20.31
N ILE A 34 -14.46 4.41 20.20
CA ILE A 34 -14.16 3.51 19.08
C ILE A 34 -15.44 3.24 18.30
N ASP A 35 -15.43 3.58 17.01
CA ASP A 35 -16.56 3.45 16.09
C ASP A 35 -16.43 2.26 15.10
N ARG A 36 -15.25 1.64 15.03
CA ARG A 36 -14.96 0.44 14.22
C ARG A 36 -14.50 -0.70 15.13
N CYS A 37 -14.85 -1.94 14.78
CA CYS A 37 -14.32 -3.09 15.50
C CYS A 37 -12.93 -3.47 14.98
N ASP A 38 -12.15 -4.14 15.81
CA ASP A 38 -10.81 -4.65 15.52
C ASP A 38 -10.74 -5.33 14.12
N ASP A 39 -11.68 -6.24 13.80
CA ASP A 39 -11.71 -6.90 12.48
C ASP A 39 -11.77 -5.90 11.29
N CYS A 40 -12.42 -4.75 11.46
CA CYS A 40 -12.54 -3.72 10.43
C CYS A 40 -11.34 -2.76 10.42
N GLU A 41 -10.65 -2.60 11.55
CA GLU A 41 -9.40 -1.83 11.62
C GLU A 41 -8.26 -2.64 11.00
N ASP A 42 -8.11 -3.90 11.41
CA ASP A 42 -7.11 -4.83 10.86
C ASP A 42 -7.22 -4.97 9.34
N ALA A 43 -8.46 -5.08 8.81
CA ALA A 43 -8.67 -5.16 7.37
C ALA A 43 -8.28 -3.87 6.62
N ALA A 44 -8.47 -2.70 7.26
CA ALA A 44 -8.06 -1.43 6.67
C ALA A 44 -6.52 -1.27 6.68
N ASP A 45 -5.88 -1.71 7.74
CA ASP A 45 -4.42 -1.72 7.87
C ASP A 45 -3.77 -2.70 6.89
N GLU A 46 -4.36 -3.90 6.70
CA GLU A 46 -3.88 -4.88 5.72
C GLU A 46 -3.97 -4.34 4.29
N GLU A 47 -5.07 -3.65 3.93
CA GLU A 47 -5.18 -3.04 2.61
C GLU A 47 -4.16 -1.91 2.41
N ALA A 48 -3.96 -1.05 3.41
CA ALA A 48 -2.94 0.00 3.35
C ALA A 48 -1.52 -0.57 3.19
N LEU A 49 -1.19 -1.64 3.92
CA LEU A 49 0.08 -2.35 3.78
C LEU A 49 0.23 -2.98 2.39
N ARG A 50 -0.86 -3.53 1.83
CA ARG A 50 -0.88 -4.13 0.50
C ARG A 50 -0.68 -3.08 -0.60
N GLU A 51 -1.35 -1.94 -0.51
CA GLU A 51 -1.14 -0.80 -1.41
C GLU A 51 0.30 -0.26 -1.33
N HIS A 52 0.84 -0.14 -0.12
CA HIS A 52 2.23 0.27 0.09
C HIS A 52 3.22 -0.75 -0.50
N ALA A 53 2.96 -2.05 -0.32
CA ALA A 53 3.79 -3.09 -0.93
C ALA A 53 3.75 -3.04 -2.46
N LEU A 54 2.57 -2.89 -3.06
CA LEU A 54 2.40 -2.80 -4.51
C LEU A 54 3.11 -1.58 -5.11
N SER A 55 2.95 -0.40 -4.49
CA SER A 55 3.62 0.83 -4.94
C SER A 55 5.15 0.74 -4.81
N GLY A 56 5.65 0.12 -3.74
CA GLY A 56 7.08 -0.15 -3.56
C GLY A 56 7.65 -1.08 -4.64
N TRP A 57 6.93 -2.15 -4.99
CA TRP A 57 7.33 -3.08 -6.05
C TRP A 57 7.32 -2.44 -7.45
N GLU A 58 6.36 -1.56 -7.71
CA GLU A 58 6.32 -0.81 -8.97
C GLU A 58 7.55 0.11 -9.09
N HIS A 59 7.90 0.83 -8.02
CA HIS A 59 9.11 1.63 -7.97
C HIS A 59 10.36 0.78 -8.24
N VAL A 60 10.55 -0.32 -7.51
CA VAL A 60 11.71 -1.21 -7.69
C VAL A 60 11.80 -1.72 -9.13
N SER A 61 10.67 -2.09 -9.74
CA SER A 61 10.62 -2.58 -11.13
C SER A 61 11.01 -1.50 -12.15
N ARG A 62 10.56 -0.26 -11.95
CA ARG A 62 10.95 0.88 -12.80
C ARG A 62 12.46 1.14 -12.73
N TYR A 63 13.02 1.18 -11.51
CA TYR A 63 14.47 1.36 -11.31
C TYR A 63 15.28 0.22 -11.93
N ALA A 64 14.88 -1.04 -11.71
CA ALA A 64 15.53 -2.19 -12.33
C ALA A 64 15.51 -2.10 -13.87
N GLY A 65 14.38 -1.68 -14.47
CA GLY A 65 14.28 -1.46 -15.92
C GLY A 65 15.19 -0.33 -16.43
N ALA A 66 15.40 0.72 -15.66
CA ALA A 66 16.34 1.79 -16.02
C ALA A 66 17.80 1.33 -15.97
N ILE A 67 18.19 0.61 -14.91
CA ILE A 67 19.53 0.03 -14.79
C ILE A 67 19.80 -0.92 -15.96
N GLY A 68 18.86 -1.84 -16.25
CA GLY A 68 18.99 -2.76 -17.37
C GLY A 68 19.13 -2.06 -18.74
N ARG A 69 18.44 -0.93 -18.96
CA ARG A 69 18.62 -0.11 -20.17
C ARG A 69 20.01 0.52 -20.26
N ILE A 70 20.52 1.06 -19.16
CA ILE A 70 21.87 1.65 -19.10
C ILE A 70 22.95 0.59 -19.36
N GLU A 71 22.81 -0.58 -18.75
CA GLU A 71 23.73 -1.71 -18.95
C GLU A 71 23.68 -2.25 -20.38
N ALA A 72 22.48 -2.47 -20.93
CA ALA A 72 22.31 -2.90 -22.32
C ALA A 72 22.90 -1.89 -23.30
N TRP A 73 22.71 -0.59 -23.06
CA TRP A 73 23.30 0.46 -23.89
C TRP A 73 24.83 0.43 -23.88
N ALA A 74 25.43 0.26 -22.70
CA ALA A 74 26.89 0.15 -22.55
C ALA A 74 27.48 -1.07 -23.26
N LEU A 75 26.70 -2.15 -23.42
CA LEU A 75 27.11 -3.36 -24.14
C LEU A 75 26.87 -3.28 -25.66
N LEU A 76 25.80 -2.61 -26.09
CA LEU A 76 25.34 -2.61 -27.48
C LEU A 76 25.93 -1.48 -28.33
N ILE A 77 26.45 -0.41 -27.73
CA ILE A 77 27.06 0.71 -28.46
C ILE A 77 28.56 0.77 -28.16
N PRO A 78 29.43 0.18 -29.00
CA PRO A 78 30.87 0.32 -28.85
C PRO A 78 31.33 1.73 -29.29
N ASN A 79 32.37 2.25 -28.63
CA ASN A 79 33.06 3.52 -28.94
C ASN A 79 32.26 4.82 -28.70
N VAL A 80 31.36 4.83 -27.72
CA VAL A 80 30.73 6.08 -27.24
C VAL A 80 31.64 6.84 -26.29
N THR A 81 31.64 8.16 -26.41
CA THR A 81 32.38 9.05 -25.52
C THR A 81 31.71 9.14 -24.15
N ASP A 82 32.48 9.49 -23.11
CA ASP A 82 31.93 9.69 -21.76
C ASP A 82 30.82 10.75 -21.73
N ALA A 83 30.88 11.76 -22.60
CA ALA A 83 29.85 12.79 -22.71
C ALA A 83 28.51 12.22 -23.21
N GLU A 84 28.54 11.36 -24.23
CA GLU A 84 27.35 10.68 -24.77
C GLU A 84 26.77 9.69 -23.76
N ARG A 85 27.64 9.00 -23.01
CA ARG A 85 27.23 8.11 -21.92
C ARG A 85 26.49 8.87 -20.81
N ILE A 86 27.03 10.00 -20.38
CA ILE A 86 26.39 10.85 -19.35
C ILE A 86 25.07 11.42 -19.86
N ALA A 87 24.98 11.81 -21.14
CA ALA A 87 23.75 12.31 -21.73
C ALA A 87 22.65 11.23 -21.75
N SER A 88 22.97 10.00 -22.15
CA SER A 88 22.03 8.89 -22.15
C SER A 88 21.55 8.52 -20.74
N ILE A 89 22.45 8.48 -19.76
CA ILE A 89 22.07 8.26 -18.35
C ILE A 89 21.11 9.34 -17.87
N ARG A 90 21.37 10.61 -18.19
CA ARG A 90 20.48 11.72 -17.81
C ARG A 90 19.10 11.60 -18.44
N GLU A 91 19.01 11.17 -19.70
CA GLU A 91 17.73 10.95 -20.38
C GLU A 91 16.93 9.79 -19.75
N VAL A 92 17.59 8.68 -19.44
CA VAL A 92 16.97 7.53 -18.77
C VAL A 92 16.48 7.90 -17.36
N LEU A 93 17.24 8.71 -16.62
CA LEU A 93 16.83 9.20 -15.30
C LEU A 93 15.71 10.25 -15.38
N ALA A 94 15.73 11.14 -16.38
CA ALA A 94 14.67 12.12 -16.59
C ALA A 94 13.33 11.46 -16.92
N THR A 95 13.35 10.38 -17.71
CA THR A 95 12.14 9.60 -18.02
C THR A 95 11.59 8.81 -16.82
N LEU A 96 12.45 8.42 -15.87
CA LEU A 96 12.00 7.85 -14.59
C LEU A 96 11.29 8.91 -13.74
N ASN A 97 11.92 10.06 -13.51
CA ASN A 97 11.37 11.12 -12.66
C ASN A 97 10.03 11.68 -13.20
N ALA A 98 9.91 11.82 -14.53
CA ALA A 98 8.65 12.25 -15.15
C ALA A 98 7.50 11.23 -14.99
N GLY A 99 7.81 9.96 -14.73
CA GLY A 99 6.83 8.92 -14.42
C GLY A 99 6.36 8.94 -12.97
N ASP A 100 7.17 9.49 -12.06
CA ASP A 100 6.83 9.64 -10.64
C ASP A 100 5.92 10.84 -10.41
N ASP A 101 6.15 11.96 -11.11
CA ASP A 101 5.26 13.14 -11.06
C ASP A 101 3.83 12.84 -11.55
N LYS A 102 3.67 11.88 -12.47
CA LYS A 102 2.35 11.43 -12.97
C LYS A 102 1.66 10.40 -12.08
N ALA A 103 2.38 9.73 -11.18
CA ALA A 103 1.80 8.75 -10.26
C ALA A 103 1.26 9.39 -8.97
N VAL A 104 1.65 10.65 -8.69
CA VAL A 104 1.27 11.42 -7.50
C VAL A 104 0.12 12.42 -7.77
N SER A 105 -0.31 12.58 -9.03
CA SER A 105 -1.47 13.41 -9.44
C SER A 105 -2.72 12.57 -9.70
#